data_AF-A0A2E4JNA4-F1
#
_entry.id   AF-A0A2E4JNA4-F1
#
_cell.length_a   1.000
_cell.length_b   1.000
_cell.length_c   1.000
_cell.angle_alpha   90.00
_cell.angle_beta   90.00
_cell.angle_gamma   90.00
#
_symmetry.space_group_name_H-M   'P 1'
#
loop_
_entity.id
_entity.type
_entity.pdbx_description
1 polymer ?
#
loop_
_entity_poly.entity_id
_entity_poly.type
_entity_poly.pdbx_seq_one_letter_code
_entity_poly.pdbx_strand_id
1 'polypeptide(L)'
;MAQVANDFDAITISLASPETISRWSWGEVTKPETINYRTLRPEKDGLFCERIFGPTKDWECFCGKYKKIRFRGVTCDRCGVEVARSKVRRERMGHIDLAAPVAHIWFSKGTPSRLGLLLDLSPRNLDRVLYFAQYLVTHVDDSIKKQHLEILHSDQDALIKENDEKLKEISNVLQKEVDSQINDVESEMAGLIQEEGDSEPSEEYIEAELKISSLQEGLAARISEAQEPTNEEYQPKLENLVSMIKDLQNLRVTQLLTESQFRTHRDNFPGIFEAGMGAESVLKVLESEHISLDNLRDQLQEEMQSTSGQKRKKAIKRLRVVESFRKSSNKPEWMVLTKLPVLPPDLRPMVQLDGGRFATSDLNDLYRRVINRNNRLRRLVELQAPEIIVRNEKRMLQESVDALIDNGRRGRAVAGSHNHKLKSLSDLLRGKQGRFRQNLLGKRVDYSGRSVIIAGPELKLHQCGLPRKMALELFKPFVMHKLVLRGYAHNIRSAKRLAERNRSEVWEILGEVVKDRPVL
;
A
#
# COMPACT_ATOMS: atom_id res chain seq x y z
N MET A 1 -0.58 -41.94 15.35
CA MET A 1 -1.51 -40.83 15.68
C MET A 1 -2.23 -40.47 14.40
N ALA A 2 -3.37 -41.11 14.16
CA ALA A 2 -4.30 -40.67 13.13
C ALA A 2 -4.66 -39.21 13.46
N GLN A 3 -4.51 -38.31 12.49
CA GLN A 3 -4.95 -36.92 12.67
C GLN A 3 -6.45 -36.94 12.97
N VAL A 4 -6.84 -36.18 13.99
CA VAL A 4 -8.22 -35.92 14.39
C VAL A 4 -9.03 -35.63 13.12
N ALA A 5 -10.15 -36.32 12.94
CA ALA A 5 -11.09 -36.02 11.87
C ALA A 5 -11.41 -34.53 11.93
N ASN A 6 -11.18 -33.83 10.82
CA ASN A 6 -11.37 -32.38 10.73
C ASN A 6 -12.87 -32.04 10.78
N ASP A 7 -13.48 -32.09 11.95
CA ASP A 7 -14.77 -31.46 12.20
C ASP A 7 -14.52 -29.98 12.49
N PHE A 8 -14.41 -29.19 11.42
CA PHE A 8 -14.52 -27.74 11.51
C PHE A 8 -15.76 -27.30 10.72
N ASP A 9 -16.63 -26.49 11.33
CA ASP A 9 -17.85 -26.01 10.68
C ASP A 9 -17.58 -24.87 9.68
N ALA A 10 -16.57 -24.05 9.96
CA ALA A 10 -16.25 -22.88 9.16
C ALA A 10 -14.75 -22.53 9.18
N ILE A 11 -14.32 -21.84 8.13
CA ILE A 11 -12.98 -21.24 8.03
C ILE A 11 -13.16 -19.72 7.91
N THR A 12 -12.55 -18.97 8.83
CA THR A 12 -12.58 -17.51 8.84
C THR A 12 -11.29 -16.92 8.27
N ILE A 13 -11.40 -15.81 7.55
CA ILE A 13 -10.27 -15.01 7.08
C ILE A 13 -10.43 -13.56 7.56
N SER A 14 -9.36 -12.99 8.11
CA SER A 14 -9.31 -11.62 8.62
C SER A 14 -8.00 -10.94 8.24
N LEU A 15 -7.92 -9.63 8.47
CA LEU A 15 -6.66 -8.90 8.36
C LEU A 15 -5.72 -9.31 9.51
N ALA A 16 -4.43 -9.41 9.23
CA ALA A 16 -3.43 -9.74 10.23
C ALA A 16 -2.85 -8.45 10.81
N SER A 17 -3.04 -8.22 12.11
CA SER A 17 -2.38 -7.13 12.81
C SER A 17 -0.86 -7.37 12.91
N PRO A 18 -0.04 -6.31 13.07
CA PRO A 18 1.40 -6.47 13.33
C PRO A 18 1.72 -7.37 14.53
N GLU A 19 0.89 -7.31 15.57
CA GLU A 19 0.98 -8.19 16.75
C GLU A 19 0.70 -9.65 16.39
N THR A 20 -0.32 -9.90 15.58
CA THR A 20 -0.66 -11.25 15.11
C THR A 20 0.48 -11.85 14.29
N ILE A 21 1.11 -11.05 13.41
CA ILE A 21 2.29 -11.46 12.65
C ILE A 21 3.45 -11.81 13.59
N SER A 22 3.65 -11.02 14.65
CA SER A 22 4.67 -11.31 15.68
C SER A 22 4.38 -12.62 16.41
N ARG A 23 3.11 -12.90 16.75
CA ARG A 23 2.70 -14.15 17.41
C ARG A 23 2.94 -15.39 16.55
N TRP A 24 2.80 -15.29 15.23
CA TRP A 24 3.12 -16.39 14.30
C TRP A 24 4.62 -16.60 14.12
N SER A 25 5.41 -15.57 14.41
CA SER A 25 6.82 -15.57 14.10
C SER A 25 7.65 -16.27 15.17
N TRP A 26 8.62 -17.06 14.72
CA TRP A 26 9.65 -17.68 15.56
C TRP A 26 10.95 -16.88 15.60
N GLY A 27 11.01 -15.73 14.92
CA GLY A 27 12.17 -14.85 14.92
C GLY A 27 12.23 -13.89 13.72
N GLU A 28 12.97 -12.80 13.90
CA GLU A 28 13.24 -11.81 12.86
C GLU A 28 14.33 -12.31 11.89
N VAL A 29 14.09 -12.17 10.58
CA VAL A 29 15.09 -12.40 9.54
C VAL A 29 15.79 -11.08 9.23
N THR A 30 16.99 -10.91 9.81
CA THR A 30 17.76 -9.68 9.65
C THR A 30 18.69 -9.71 8.44
N LYS A 31 19.12 -10.90 8.02
CA LYS A 31 20.16 -11.09 7.02
C LYS A 31 19.60 -11.55 5.67
N PRO A 32 20.06 -10.97 4.53
CA PRO A 32 19.63 -11.37 3.19
C PRO A 32 20.28 -12.67 2.72
N GLU A 33 21.27 -13.21 3.45
CA GLU A 33 21.96 -14.43 3.08
C GLU A 33 21.04 -15.67 3.17
N THR A 34 21.32 -16.67 2.34
CA THR A 34 20.55 -17.91 2.26
C THR A 34 21.33 -19.07 2.91
N ILE A 35 22.26 -19.63 2.17
CA ILE A 35 23.13 -20.73 2.58
C ILE A 35 24.57 -20.37 2.26
N ASN A 36 25.51 -20.91 3.04
CA ASN A 36 26.92 -20.80 2.74
C ASN A 36 27.28 -21.71 1.56
N TYR A 37 27.93 -21.17 0.54
CA TYR A 37 28.29 -21.93 -0.67
C TYR A 37 29.35 -23.03 -0.41
N ARG A 38 30.18 -22.91 0.64
CA ARG A 38 31.20 -23.91 0.97
C ARG A 38 30.64 -25.02 1.84
N THR A 39 29.93 -24.67 2.91
CA THR A 39 29.45 -25.65 3.89
C THR A 39 28.07 -26.23 3.54
N LEU A 40 27.37 -25.61 2.59
CA LEU A 40 25.99 -25.92 2.21
C LEU A 40 25.00 -25.79 3.38
N ARG A 41 25.41 -25.13 4.47
CA ARG A 41 24.58 -24.93 5.66
C ARG A 41 23.90 -23.56 5.62
N PRO A 42 22.69 -23.44 6.18
CA PRO A 42 22.01 -22.16 6.31
C PRO A 42 22.82 -21.15 7.12
N GLU A 43 22.85 -19.90 6.67
CA GLU A 43 23.45 -18.81 7.44
C GLU A 43 22.57 -18.43 8.64
N LYS A 44 23.21 -17.98 9.73
CA LYS A 44 22.50 -17.50 10.92
C LYS A 44 21.76 -16.21 10.61
N ASP A 45 20.54 -16.08 11.13
CA ASP A 45 19.62 -14.95 10.95
C ASP A 45 19.21 -14.65 9.50
N GLY A 46 19.61 -15.52 8.56
CA GLY A 46 19.25 -15.46 7.15
C GLY A 46 17.91 -16.13 6.83
N LEU A 47 17.58 -16.16 5.54
CA LEU A 47 16.30 -16.66 5.03
C LEU A 47 16.04 -18.16 5.29
N PHE A 48 17.07 -18.94 5.60
CA PHE A 48 16.96 -20.37 5.88
C PHE A 48 17.38 -20.74 7.31
N CYS A 49 17.56 -19.74 8.18
CA CYS A 49 18.11 -19.90 9.52
C CYS A 49 17.40 -21.00 10.32
N GLU A 50 18.17 -21.96 10.82
CA GLU A 50 17.62 -23.08 11.61
C GLU A 50 17.09 -22.66 12.98
N ARG A 51 17.60 -21.56 13.54
CA ARG A 51 17.13 -21.02 14.83
C ARG A 51 15.67 -20.56 14.74
N ILE A 52 15.30 -19.95 13.61
CA ILE A 52 13.97 -19.40 13.36
C ILE A 52 13.03 -20.49 12.84
N PHE A 53 13.41 -21.16 11.75
CA PHE A 53 12.51 -22.06 11.03
C PHE A 53 12.55 -23.51 11.53
N GLY A 54 13.55 -23.87 12.34
CA GLY A 54 13.79 -25.23 12.82
C GLY A 54 14.90 -25.99 12.07
N PRO A 55 15.25 -27.20 12.51
CA PRO A 55 16.46 -27.91 12.05
C PRO A 55 16.32 -28.46 10.63
N THR A 56 17.39 -28.44 9.84
CA THR A 56 17.40 -29.01 8.47
C THR A 56 17.31 -30.54 8.48
N LYS A 57 17.89 -31.19 9.50
CA LYS A 57 17.88 -32.64 9.70
C LYS A 57 17.06 -33.02 10.91
N ASP A 58 16.40 -34.16 10.85
CA ASP A 58 15.59 -34.65 11.98
C ASP A 58 16.44 -34.85 13.23
N TRP A 59 16.01 -34.21 14.32
CA TRP A 59 16.62 -34.35 15.65
C TRP A 59 18.10 -33.97 15.72
N GLU A 60 18.55 -33.04 14.88
CA GLU A 60 19.92 -32.53 14.88
C GLU A 60 19.91 -30.99 14.93
N CYS A 61 20.63 -30.41 15.89
CA CYS A 61 20.84 -28.96 15.95
C CYS A 61 21.97 -28.51 15.00
N PHE A 62 21.99 -27.23 14.61
CA PHE A 62 22.97 -26.66 13.67
C PHE A 62 24.43 -26.97 14.01
N CYS A 63 24.83 -26.84 15.29
CA CYS A 63 26.22 -27.07 15.72
C CYS A 63 26.57 -28.56 15.93
N GLY A 64 25.58 -29.45 15.91
CA GLY A 64 25.76 -30.88 16.18
C GLY A 64 25.98 -31.26 17.66
N LYS A 65 25.85 -30.33 18.62
CA LYS A 65 25.93 -30.61 20.07
C LYS A 65 24.87 -31.63 20.51
N TYR A 66 23.62 -31.40 20.12
CA TYR A 66 22.50 -32.30 20.37
C TYR A 66 22.11 -33.03 19.09
N LYS A 67 22.07 -34.36 19.17
CA LYS A 67 21.72 -35.28 18.09
C LYS A 67 20.85 -36.43 18.62
N LYS A 68 19.98 -36.96 17.76
CA LYS A 68 19.04 -38.06 18.03
C LYS A 68 17.83 -37.63 18.86
N ILE A 69 16.80 -38.49 18.84
CA ILE A 69 15.48 -38.24 19.42
C ILE A 69 15.47 -38.01 20.95
N ARG A 70 16.53 -38.41 21.66
CA ARG A 70 16.63 -38.27 23.12
C ARG A 70 16.55 -36.82 23.60
N PHE A 71 16.98 -35.87 22.78
CA PHE A 71 16.99 -34.44 23.11
C PHE A 71 15.79 -33.69 22.51
N ARG A 72 14.69 -34.39 22.21
CA ARG A 72 13.47 -33.80 21.65
C ARG A 72 13.02 -32.58 22.47
N GLY A 73 12.84 -31.45 21.79
CA GLY A 73 12.34 -30.21 22.40
C GLY A 73 13.40 -29.39 23.17
N VAL A 74 14.64 -29.87 23.25
CA VAL A 74 15.73 -29.09 23.86
C VAL A 74 16.20 -28.03 22.88
N THR A 75 16.25 -26.77 23.33
CA THR A 75 16.86 -25.65 22.60
C THR A 75 18.36 -25.62 22.91
N CYS A 76 19.19 -25.63 21.88
CA CYS A 76 20.64 -25.71 22.07
C CYS A 76 21.25 -24.39 22.56
N ASP A 77 21.98 -24.38 23.68
CA ASP A 77 22.63 -23.17 24.23
C ASP A 77 23.65 -22.51 23.28
N ARG A 78 24.29 -23.28 22.39
CA ARG A 78 25.33 -22.74 21.47
C ARG A 78 24.77 -22.14 20.18
N CYS A 79 23.69 -22.71 19.64
CA CYS A 79 23.16 -22.29 18.34
C CYS A 79 21.71 -21.82 18.37
N GLY A 80 21.02 -21.96 19.50
CA GLY A 80 19.61 -21.58 19.68
C GLY A 80 18.62 -22.44 18.88
N VAL A 81 19.07 -23.53 18.25
CA VAL A 81 18.21 -24.39 17.43
C VAL A 81 17.52 -25.41 18.32
N GLU A 82 16.21 -25.49 18.19
CA GLU A 82 15.38 -26.50 18.83
C GLU A 82 15.53 -27.86 18.12
N VAL A 83 15.75 -28.92 18.90
CA VAL A 83 15.86 -30.29 18.38
C VAL A 83 14.46 -30.85 18.13
N ALA A 84 13.97 -30.64 16.91
CA ALA A 84 12.67 -31.09 16.41
C ALA A 84 12.82 -31.91 15.11
N ARG A 85 11.68 -32.35 14.55
CA ARG A 85 11.64 -32.91 13.19
C ARG A 85 11.80 -31.77 12.17
N SER A 86 12.50 -32.03 11.06
CA SER A 86 12.64 -31.10 9.93
C SER A 86 11.30 -30.60 9.40
N LYS A 87 10.22 -31.39 9.54
CA LYS A 87 8.85 -31.03 9.12
C LYS A 87 8.38 -29.67 9.66
N VAL A 88 8.86 -29.22 10.83
CA VAL A 88 8.49 -27.90 11.38
C VAL A 88 8.88 -26.73 10.45
N ARG A 89 9.86 -26.93 9.55
CA ARG A 89 10.29 -25.95 8.53
C ARG A 89 9.24 -25.70 7.44
N ARG A 90 8.14 -26.46 7.43
CA ARG A 90 6.96 -26.22 6.59
C ARG A 90 5.89 -25.37 7.27
N GLU A 91 5.98 -25.22 8.60
CA GLU A 91 4.91 -24.67 9.44
C GLU A 91 5.35 -23.37 10.15
N ARG A 92 6.62 -23.26 10.57
CA ARG A 92 7.13 -22.08 11.29
C ARG A 92 7.34 -20.87 10.37
N MET A 93 6.71 -19.74 10.71
CA MET A 93 6.88 -18.47 10.01
C MET A 93 7.99 -17.64 10.65
N GLY A 94 8.64 -16.81 9.84
CA GLY A 94 9.53 -15.73 10.28
C GLY A 94 8.83 -14.38 10.10
N HIS A 95 9.48 -13.29 10.50
CA HIS A 95 9.04 -11.95 10.13
C HIS A 95 10.24 -11.05 9.84
N ILE A 96 9.98 -9.90 9.21
CA ILE A 96 10.92 -8.81 9.01
C ILE A 96 10.27 -7.57 9.63
N ASP A 97 10.96 -6.93 10.57
CA ASP A 97 10.52 -5.64 11.10
C ASP A 97 10.92 -4.54 10.12
N LEU A 98 9.93 -3.84 9.56
CA LEU A 98 10.17 -2.81 8.56
C LEU A 98 10.60 -1.51 9.25
N ALA A 99 11.66 -0.88 8.73
CA ALA A 99 12.18 0.39 9.24
C ALA A 99 11.25 1.59 8.91
N ALA A 100 10.35 1.41 7.95
CA ALA A 100 9.26 2.34 7.68
C ALA A 100 7.98 1.54 7.37
N PRO A 101 6.79 2.03 7.77
CA PRO A 101 5.53 1.40 7.42
C PRO A 101 5.34 1.32 5.89
N VAL A 102 4.70 0.26 5.41
CA VAL A 102 4.50 -0.03 3.99
C VAL A 102 3.03 -0.38 3.74
N ALA A 103 2.38 0.29 2.78
CA ALA A 103 0.99 -0.02 2.46
C ALA A 103 0.88 -1.35 1.70
N HIS A 104 -0.07 -2.21 2.06
CA HIS A 104 -0.26 -3.46 1.36
C HIS A 104 -0.95 -3.24 0.00
N ILE A 105 -0.29 -3.66 -1.10
CA ILE A 105 -0.69 -3.36 -2.49
C ILE A 105 -2.13 -3.75 -2.86
N TRP A 106 -2.66 -4.83 -2.29
CA TRP A 106 -4.06 -5.22 -2.54
C TRP A 106 -5.08 -4.17 -2.10
N PHE A 107 -4.82 -3.41 -1.03
CA PHE A 107 -5.75 -2.40 -0.53
C PHE A 107 -5.55 -1.04 -1.20
N SER A 108 -4.33 -0.74 -1.66
CA SER A 108 -4.02 0.51 -2.38
C SER A 108 -4.40 0.44 -3.86
N LYS A 109 -4.01 -0.63 -4.57
CA LYS A 109 -4.26 -0.86 -6.02
C LYS A 109 -5.38 -1.85 -6.31
N GLY A 110 -6.18 -2.20 -5.30
CA GLY A 110 -7.49 -2.84 -5.49
C GLY A 110 -8.38 -2.03 -6.42
N THR A 111 -9.20 -2.68 -7.24
CA THR A 111 -10.27 -2.01 -8.00
C THR A 111 -11.61 -2.43 -7.40
N PRO A 112 -12.29 -1.58 -6.59
CA PRO A 112 -11.88 -0.24 -6.14
C PRO A 112 -10.85 -0.27 -4.99
N SER A 113 -10.11 0.84 -4.82
CA SER A 113 -9.09 0.97 -3.76
C SER A 113 -9.78 1.10 -2.41
N ARG A 114 -9.44 0.22 -1.45
CA ARG A 114 -10.07 0.23 -0.12
C ARG A 114 -9.55 1.39 0.72
N LEU A 115 -8.23 1.62 0.66
CA LEU A 115 -7.59 2.79 1.28
C LEU A 115 -8.10 4.10 0.66
N GLY A 116 -8.20 4.17 -0.67
CA GLY A 116 -8.71 5.36 -1.34
C GLY A 116 -10.16 5.69 -0.98
N LEU A 117 -11.02 4.67 -0.85
CA LEU A 117 -12.41 4.88 -0.43
C LEU A 117 -12.52 5.35 1.04
N LEU A 118 -11.69 4.83 1.93
CA LEU A 118 -11.70 5.27 3.34
C LEU A 118 -11.25 6.72 3.48
N LEU A 119 -10.12 7.07 2.86
CA LEU A 119 -9.50 8.40 2.95
C LEU A 119 -10.12 9.46 2.00
N ASP A 120 -11.18 9.08 1.26
CA ASP A 120 -11.77 9.86 0.16
C ASP A 120 -10.80 10.27 -0.97
N LEU A 121 -9.65 9.61 -1.08
CA LEU A 121 -8.63 9.89 -2.08
C LEU A 121 -8.84 9.10 -3.38
N SER A 122 -8.57 9.76 -4.51
CA SER A 122 -8.51 9.05 -5.79
C SER A 122 -7.33 8.05 -5.82
N PRO A 123 -7.43 6.93 -6.55
CA PRO A 123 -6.33 5.95 -6.62
C PRO A 123 -5.01 6.51 -7.18
N ARG A 124 -5.08 7.56 -8.01
CA ARG A 124 -3.90 8.26 -8.53
C ARG A 124 -3.24 9.14 -7.46
N ASN A 125 -4.07 9.83 -6.68
CA ASN A 125 -3.60 10.69 -5.59
C ASN A 125 -2.99 9.86 -4.45
N LEU A 126 -3.64 8.76 -4.07
CA LEU A 126 -3.09 7.83 -3.09
C LEU A 126 -1.72 7.27 -3.54
N ASP A 127 -1.56 6.98 -4.84
CA ASP A 127 -0.27 6.56 -5.40
C ASP A 127 0.80 7.66 -5.26
N ARG A 128 0.45 8.92 -5.50
CA ARG A 128 1.39 10.04 -5.33
C ARG A 128 1.87 10.19 -3.88
N VAL A 129 1.00 9.94 -2.91
CA VAL A 129 1.39 9.95 -1.48
C VAL A 129 2.27 8.76 -1.14
N LEU A 130 1.83 7.53 -1.46
CA LEU A 130 2.52 6.29 -1.08
C LEU A 130 3.94 6.18 -1.67
N TYR A 131 4.16 6.73 -2.87
CA TYR A 131 5.46 6.69 -3.55
C TYR A 131 6.21 8.03 -3.52
N PHE A 132 5.97 8.85 -2.48
CA PHE A 132 6.76 10.03 -2.14
C PHE A 132 6.81 11.14 -3.21
N ALA A 133 5.69 11.37 -3.90
CA ALA A 133 5.55 12.45 -4.89
C ALA A 133 4.78 13.68 -4.36
N GLN A 134 3.86 13.50 -3.42
CA GLN A 134 3.08 14.58 -2.79
C GLN A 134 2.98 14.35 -1.27
N TYR A 135 2.87 15.44 -0.51
CA TYR A 135 2.59 15.38 0.93
C TYR A 135 1.09 15.19 1.17
N LEU A 136 0.76 14.52 2.27
CA LEU A 136 -0.57 14.36 2.81
C LEU A 136 -0.62 15.09 4.15
N VAL A 137 -1.58 16.00 4.33
CA VAL A 137 -1.84 16.66 5.60
C VAL A 137 -2.42 15.64 6.58
N THR A 138 -1.70 15.39 7.67
CA THR A 138 -2.03 14.37 8.68
C THR A 138 -2.84 14.93 9.83
N HIS A 139 -2.51 16.14 10.28
CA HIS A 139 -3.16 16.81 11.39
C HIS A 139 -3.23 18.31 11.12
N VAL A 140 -4.31 18.93 11.58
CA VAL A 140 -4.54 20.38 11.54
C VAL A 140 -5.10 20.77 12.90
N ASP A 141 -4.48 21.75 13.56
CA ASP A 141 -5.01 22.28 14.80
C ASP A 141 -6.05 23.37 14.48
N ASP A 142 -7.33 23.01 14.64
CA ASP A 142 -8.45 23.92 14.37
C ASP A 142 -8.47 25.15 15.29
N SER A 143 -7.84 25.09 16.48
CA SER A 143 -7.81 26.20 17.43
C SER A 143 -6.85 27.29 16.97
N ILE A 144 -5.60 26.89 16.66
CA ILE A 144 -4.56 27.78 16.14
C ILE A 144 -4.98 28.32 14.77
N LYS A 145 -5.58 27.46 13.93
CA LYS A 145 -6.10 27.85 12.62
C LYS A 145 -7.10 29.01 12.72
N LYS A 146 -8.04 28.98 13.68
CA LYS A 146 -9.02 30.06 13.86
C LYS A 146 -8.37 31.36 14.30
N GLN A 147 -7.47 31.31 15.29
CA GLN A 147 -6.75 32.49 15.75
C GLN A 147 -5.94 33.14 14.62
N HIS A 148 -5.28 32.34 13.79
CA HIS A 148 -4.51 32.85 12.67
C HIS A 148 -5.39 33.43 11.55
N LEU A 149 -6.58 32.86 11.32
CA LEU A 149 -7.55 33.46 10.40
C LEU A 149 -8.01 34.83 10.88
N GLU A 150 -8.27 34.99 12.18
CA GLU A 150 -8.68 36.27 12.76
C GLU A 150 -7.58 37.34 12.58
N ILE A 151 -6.32 36.98 12.80
CA ILE A 151 -5.17 37.87 12.58
C ILE A 151 -5.09 38.29 11.11
N LEU A 152 -5.12 37.33 10.17
CA LEU A 152 -5.03 37.64 8.73
C LEU A 152 -6.21 38.48 8.23
N HIS A 153 -7.42 38.24 8.74
CA HIS A 153 -8.57 39.08 8.44
C HIS A 153 -8.39 40.50 8.99
N SER A 154 -7.83 40.66 10.20
CA SER A 154 -7.55 41.98 10.76
C SER A 154 -6.48 42.75 9.96
N ASP A 155 -5.45 42.05 9.47
CA ASP A 155 -4.39 42.63 8.63
C ASP A 155 -4.97 43.05 7.27
N GLN A 156 -5.85 42.23 6.70
CA GLN A 156 -6.57 42.55 5.47
C GLN A 156 -7.42 43.82 5.64
N ASP A 157 -8.20 43.91 6.72
CA ASP A 157 -9.04 45.09 6.99
C ASP A 157 -8.21 46.35 7.25
N ALA A 158 -7.05 46.22 7.90
CA ALA A 158 -6.13 47.33 8.13
C ALA A 158 -5.54 47.87 6.82
N LEU A 159 -5.10 46.99 5.92
CA LEU A 159 -4.57 47.38 4.61
C LEU A 159 -5.62 48.00 3.69
N ILE A 160 -6.87 47.52 3.74
CA ILE A 160 -7.99 48.13 3.00
C ILE A 160 -8.23 49.56 3.51
N LYS A 161 -8.27 49.76 4.84
CA LYS A 161 -8.45 51.09 5.42
C LYS A 161 -7.31 52.04 5.05
N GLU A 162 -6.06 51.58 5.13
CA GLU A 162 -4.89 52.41 4.78
C GLU A 162 -4.93 52.82 3.30
N ASN A 163 -5.30 51.89 2.40
CA ASN A 163 -5.46 52.21 0.98
C ASN A 163 -6.59 53.22 0.76
N ASP A 164 -7.77 53.01 1.37
CA ASP A 164 -8.92 53.91 1.25
C ASP A 164 -8.61 55.31 1.81
N GLU A 165 -7.84 55.42 2.89
CA GLU A 165 -7.40 56.69 3.46
C GLU A 165 -6.46 57.45 2.51
N LYS A 166 -5.47 56.77 1.93
CA LYS A 166 -4.56 57.37 0.94
C LYS A 166 -5.29 57.79 -0.33
N LEU A 167 -6.21 56.97 -0.82
CA LEU A 167 -7.04 57.30 -2.00
C LEU A 167 -7.93 58.53 -1.74
N LYS A 168 -8.48 58.66 -0.53
CA LYS A 168 -9.25 59.85 -0.10
C LYS A 168 -8.37 61.08 0.07
N GLU A 169 -7.14 60.93 0.57
CA GLU A 169 -6.21 62.05 0.69
C GLU A 169 -5.85 62.61 -0.69
N ILE A 170 -5.54 61.73 -1.65
CA ILE A 170 -5.26 62.10 -3.05
C ILE A 170 -6.48 62.77 -3.69
N SER A 171 -7.69 62.21 -3.52
CA SER A 171 -8.90 62.83 -4.08
C SER A 171 -9.17 64.20 -3.49
N ASN A 172 -8.99 64.37 -2.17
CA ASN A 172 -9.24 65.64 -1.48
C ASN A 172 -8.23 66.73 -1.89
N VAL A 173 -6.96 66.38 -2.12
CA VAL A 173 -5.95 67.34 -2.58
C VAL A 173 -6.29 67.82 -4.00
N LEU A 174 -6.57 66.89 -4.92
CA LEU A 174 -6.92 67.23 -6.30
C LEU A 174 -8.23 68.01 -6.40
N GLN A 175 -9.21 67.66 -5.56
CA GLN A 175 -10.49 68.36 -5.52
C GLN A 175 -10.31 69.79 -5.02
N LYS A 176 -9.51 70.03 -3.97
CA LYS A 176 -9.15 71.38 -3.52
C LYS A 176 -8.42 72.19 -4.59
N GLU A 177 -7.54 71.56 -5.37
CA GLU A 177 -6.78 72.22 -6.43
C GLU A 177 -7.68 72.62 -7.61
N VAL A 178 -8.64 71.76 -7.98
CA VAL A 178 -9.65 72.10 -9.00
C VAL A 178 -10.65 73.13 -8.48
N ASP A 179 -11.09 73.04 -7.23
CA ASP A 179 -11.98 74.03 -6.61
C ASP A 179 -11.30 75.41 -6.50
N SER A 180 -10.00 75.47 -6.26
CA SER A 180 -9.21 76.71 -6.35
C SER A 180 -9.26 77.30 -7.76
N GLN A 181 -9.02 76.47 -8.78
CA GLN A 181 -9.03 76.91 -10.17
C GLN A 181 -10.43 77.36 -10.62
N ILE A 182 -11.49 76.70 -10.13
CA ILE A 182 -12.87 77.11 -10.37
C ILE A 182 -13.16 78.45 -9.67
N ASN A 183 -12.79 78.62 -8.40
CA ASN A 183 -12.98 79.88 -7.67
C ASN A 183 -12.23 81.05 -8.31
N ASP A 184 -11.03 80.82 -8.85
CA ASP A 184 -10.27 81.85 -9.57
C ASP A 184 -11.01 82.29 -10.85
N VAL A 185 -11.55 81.33 -11.62
CA VAL A 185 -12.35 81.60 -12.83
C VAL A 185 -13.70 82.25 -12.49
N GLU A 186 -14.35 81.84 -11.39
CA GLU A 186 -15.58 82.48 -10.88
C GLU A 186 -15.33 83.92 -10.41
N SER A 187 -14.16 84.20 -9.81
CA SER A 187 -13.76 85.56 -9.43
C SER A 187 -13.51 86.43 -10.67
N GLU A 188 -12.94 85.87 -11.74
CA GLU A 188 -12.80 86.56 -13.04
C GLU A 188 -14.18 86.85 -13.66
N MET A 189 -15.12 85.89 -13.59
CA MET A 189 -16.52 86.10 -14.00
C MET A 189 -17.24 87.18 -13.17
N ALA A 190 -17.04 87.21 -11.85
CA ALA A 190 -17.66 88.20 -10.96
C ALA A 190 -17.15 89.63 -11.19
N GLY A 191 -15.89 89.78 -11.61
CA GLY A 191 -15.34 91.06 -12.04
C GLY A 191 -16.01 91.60 -13.29
N LEU A 192 -16.34 90.73 -14.25
CA LEU A 192 -17.01 91.08 -15.51
C LEU A 192 -18.48 91.47 -15.30
N ILE A 193 -19.17 90.86 -14.31
CA ILE A 193 -20.56 91.22 -13.95
C ILE A 193 -20.67 92.64 -13.34
N GLN A 194 -19.61 93.18 -12.73
CA GLN A 194 -19.65 94.55 -12.17
C GLN A 194 -19.50 95.66 -13.22
N GLU A 195 -18.99 95.34 -14.42
CA GLU A 195 -18.81 96.31 -15.51
C GLU A 195 -20.02 96.41 -16.44
N GLU A 196 -20.91 95.41 -16.46
CA GLU A 196 -22.05 95.37 -17.38
C GLU A 196 -23.40 95.25 -16.66
N GLY A 197 -24.27 96.24 -16.87
CA GLY A 197 -25.67 96.17 -16.49
C GLY A 197 -26.51 95.45 -17.55
N ASP A 198 -27.23 94.41 -17.13
CA ASP A 198 -28.46 93.83 -17.72
C ASP A 198 -28.61 93.89 -19.27
N SER A 199 -27.75 93.18 -20.00
CA SER A 199 -28.08 92.73 -21.38
C SER A 199 -27.13 91.65 -21.90
N GLU A 200 -27.66 90.44 -22.09
CA GLU A 200 -27.10 89.23 -22.74
C GLU A 200 -25.69 88.75 -22.29
N PRO A 201 -25.50 87.44 -22.01
CA PRO A 201 -24.20 86.93 -21.58
C PRO A 201 -23.15 87.15 -22.68
N SER A 202 -22.04 87.80 -22.33
CA SER A 202 -20.90 88.04 -23.21
C SER A 202 -20.27 86.72 -23.71
N GLU A 203 -19.62 86.73 -24.89
CA GLU A 203 -18.89 85.55 -25.43
C GLU A 203 -17.86 85.01 -24.40
N GLU A 204 -17.26 85.91 -23.61
CA GLU A 204 -16.31 85.59 -22.55
C GLU A 204 -16.97 84.86 -21.36
N TYR A 205 -18.26 85.11 -21.08
CA TYR A 205 -19.02 84.43 -20.04
C TYR A 205 -19.29 82.96 -20.41
N ILE A 206 -19.67 82.71 -21.67
CA ILE A 206 -19.91 81.36 -22.20
C ILE A 206 -18.60 80.56 -22.25
N GLU A 207 -17.48 81.23 -22.58
CA GLU A 207 -16.15 80.61 -22.62
C GLU A 207 -15.67 80.22 -21.21
N ALA A 208 -15.95 81.03 -20.19
CA ALA A 208 -15.67 80.71 -18.79
C ALA A 208 -16.51 79.53 -18.27
N GLU A 209 -17.81 79.47 -18.56
CA GLU A 209 -18.67 78.32 -18.22
C GLU A 209 -18.22 77.02 -18.89
N LEU A 210 -17.85 77.07 -20.17
CA LEU A 210 -17.27 75.93 -20.90
C LEU A 210 -15.96 75.46 -20.26
N LYS A 211 -15.15 76.39 -19.74
CA LYS A 211 -13.88 76.10 -19.08
C LYS A 211 -14.09 75.41 -17.73
N ILE A 212 -15.05 75.88 -16.93
CA ILE A 212 -15.45 75.23 -15.67
C ILE A 212 -15.94 73.80 -15.93
N SER A 213 -16.82 73.61 -16.94
CA SER A 213 -17.31 72.28 -17.31
C SER A 213 -16.17 71.34 -17.74
N SER A 214 -15.19 71.85 -18.48
CA SER A 214 -14.03 71.06 -18.92
C SER A 214 -13.11 70.64 -17.77
N LEU A 215 -12.96 71.51 -16.76
CA LEU A 215 -12.18 71.23 -15.55
C LEU A 215 -12.87 70.21 -14.67
N GLN A 216 -14.20 70.26 -14.56
CA GLN A 216 -15.01 69.27 -13.84
C GLN A 216 -14.97 67.89 -14.51
N GLU A 217 -15.06 67.82 -15.85
CA GLU A 217 -14.93 66.55 -16.58
C GLU A 217 -13.49 65.98 -16.51
N GLY A 218 -12.47 66.85 -16.51
CA GLY A 218 -11.07 66.45 -16.37
C GLY A 218 -10.66 66.00 -14.96
N LEU A 219 -11.38 66.41 -13.92
CA LEU A 219 -11.11 66.04 -12.53
C LEU A 219 -11.21 64.52 -12.33
N ALA A 220 -12.24 63.88 -12.90
CA ALA A 220 -12.43 62.44 -12.78
C ALA A 220 -11.27 61.63 -13.40
N ALA A 221 -10.77 62.09 -14.55
CA ALA A 221 -9.60 61.49 -15.21
C ALA A 221 -8.32 61.70 -14.39
N ARG A 222 -8.09 62.91 -13.87
CA ARG A 222 -6.94 63.23 -13.02
C ARG A 222 -6.92 62.46 -11.70
N ILE A 223 -8.09 62.27 -11.07
CA ILE A 223 -8.21 61.45 -9.87
C ILE A 223 -7.86 60.00 -10.20
N SER A 224 -8.36 59.45 -11.30
CA SER A 224 -8.04 58.08 -11.73
C SER A 224 -6.53 57.90 -11.95
N GLU A 225 -5.89 58.80 -12.70
CA GLU A 225 -4.44 58.75 -12.97
C GLU A 225 -3.59 58.86 -11.70
N ALA A 226 -3.99 59.71 -10.74
CA ALA A 226 -3.25 59.87 -9.49
C ALA A 226 -3.46 58.70 -8.51
N GLN A 227 -4.57 57.97 -8.63
CA GLN A 227 -4.88 56.80 -7.81
C GLN A 227 -4.21 55.51 -8.32
N GLU A 228 -3.90 55.40 -9.62
CA GLU A 228 -3.21 54.26 -10.23
C GLU A 228 -1.94 53.82 -9.50
N PRO A 229 -0.93 54.68 -9.21
CA PRO A 229 0.31 54.24 -8.56
C PRO A 229 0.09 53.72 -7.13
N THR A 230 -0.90 54.28 -6.43
CA THR A 230 -1.25 53.83 -5.07
C THR A 230 -1.93 52.47 -5.12
N ASN A 231 -2.87 52.28 -6.05
CA ASN A 231 -3.50 50.96 -6.25
C ASN A 231 -2.48 49.89 -6.68
N GLU A 232 -1.56 50.20 -7.58
CA GLU A 232 -0.50 49.26 -8.01
C GLU A 232 0.40 48.79 -6.85
N GLU A 233 0.56 49.60 -5.79
CA GLU A 233 1.35 49.21 -4.62
C GLU A 233 0.57 48.29 -3.65
N TYR A 234 -0.71 48.59 -3.40
CA TYR A 234 -1.53 47.89 -2.39
C TYR A 234 -2.23 46.64 -2.92
N GLN A 235 -2.59 46.64 -4.20
CA GLN A 235 -3.28 45.53 -4.86
C GLN A 235 -2.52 44.19 -4.78
N PRO A 236 -1.19 44.09 -5.04
CA PRO A 236 -0.46 42.83 -4.88
C PRO A 236 -0.36 42.39 -3.41
N LYS A 237 -0.32 43.33 -2.45
CA LYS A 237 -0.30 43.01 -1.01
C LYS A 237 -1.65 42.41 -0.57
N LEU A 238 -2.75 43.00 -1.03
CA LEU A 238 -4.11 42.49 -0.78
C LEU A 238 -4.33 41.13 -1.43
N GLU A 239 -3.92 40.94 -2.68
CA GLU A 239 -4.02 39.65 -3.38
C GLU A 239 -3.24 38.56 -2.65
N ASN A 240 -2.05 38.87 -2.14
CA ASN A 240 -1.25 37.94 -1.34
C ASN A 240 -2.00 37.54 -0.05
N LEU A 241 -2.56 38.49 0.71
CA LEU A 241 -3.33 38.17 1.93
C LEU A 241 -4.59 37.36 1.63
N VAL A 242 -5.34 37.71 0.60
CA VAL A 242 -6.51 36.95 0.15
C VAL A 242 -6.10 35.52 -0.22
N SER A 243 -4.97 35.34 -0.90
CA SER A 243 -4.44 34.02 -1.22
C SER A 243 -4.07 33.22 0.05
N MET A 244 -3.42 33.84 1.03
CA MET A 244 -3.04 33.21 2.30
C MET A 244 -4.26 32.78 3.12
N ILE A 245 -5.28 33.64 3.22
CA ILE A 245 -6.55 33.33 3.89
C ILE A 245 -7.22 32.13 3.22
N LYS A 246 -7.31 32.16 1.89
CA LYS A 246 -7.92 31.08 1.11
C LYS A 246 -7.16 29.76 1.28
N ASP A 247 -5.84 29.80 1.27
CA ASP A 247 -4.99 28.62 1.48
C ASP A 247 -5.19 28.02 2.87
N LEU A 248 -5.20 28.86 3.91
CA LEU A 248 -5.42 28.41 5.27
C LEU A 248 -6.84 27.85 5.46
N GLN A 249 -7.86 28.50 4.91
CA GLN A 249 -9.25 28.00 4.95
C GLN A 249 -9.38 26.63 4.29
N ASN A 250 -8.74 26.45 3.14
CA ASN A 250 -8.75 25.19 2.40
C ASN A 250 -8.00 24.06 3.11
N LEU A 251 -7.07 24.39 4.00
CA LEU A 251 -6.22 23.43 4.68
C LEU A 251 -7.04 22.43 5.52
N ARG A 252 -7.07 21.17 5.11
CA ARG A 252 -7.84 20.08 5.75
C ARG A 252 -7.02 18.81 5.84
N VAL A 253 -7.33 17.97 6.84
CA VAL A 253 -6.79 16.60 6.93
C VAL A 253 -7.14 15.85 5.64
N THR A 254 -6.21 15.03 5.14
CA THR A 254 -6.26 14.32 3.84
C THR A 254 -6.04 15.17 2.58
N GLN A 255 -5.82 16.48 2.72
CA GLN A 255 -5.43 17.30 1.57
C GLN A 255 -4.01 16.97 1.12
N LEU A 256 -3.78 17.13 -0.19
CA LEU A 256 -2.50 16.89 -0.83
C LEU A 256 -1.78 18.22 -1.08
N LEU A 257 -0.50 18.28 -0.76
CA LEU A 257 0.36 19.43 -1.02
C LEU A 257 1.51 19.04 -1.94
N THR A 258 1.87 19.93 -2.87
CA THR A 258 3.12 19.82 -3.63
C THR A 258 4.31 20.23 -2.76
N GLU A 259 5.54 19.96 -3.21
CA GLU A 259 6.75 20.36 -2.48
C GLU A 259 6.84 21.89 -2.32
N SER A 260 6.46 22.67 -3.34
CA SER A 260 6.43 24.14 -3.24
C SER A 260 5.40 24.61 -2.23
N GLN A 261 4.16 24.11 -2.32
CA GLN A 261 3.07 24.45 -1.40
C GLN A 261 3.38 24.06 0.04
N PHE A 262 3.99 22.89 0.25
CA PHE A 262 4.36 22.46 1.59
C PHE A 262 5.37 23.40 2.23
N ARG A 263 6.38 23.86 1.47
CA ARG A 263 7.37 24.82 1.97
C ARG A 263 6.72 26.17 2.28
N THR A 264 5.96 26.74 1.34
CA THR A 264 5.29 28.02 1.53
C THR A 264 4.31 27.99 2.71
N HIS A 265 3.51 26.93 2.85
CA HIS A 265 2.59 26.81 3.99
C HIS A 265 3.34 26.56 5.30
N ARG A 266 4.45 25.82 5.30
CA ARG A 266 5.25 25.61 6.51
C ARG A 266 5.90 26.90 7.00
N ASP A 267 6.35 27.75 6.07
CA ASP A 267 6.97 29.03 6.37
C ASP A 267 5.92 30.05 6.83
N ASN A 268 4.76 30.10 6.17
CA ASN A 268 3.68 31.04 6.50
C ASN A 268 2.89 30.63 7.75
N PHE A 269 2.73 29.32 8.00
CA PHE A 269 1.83 28.78 9.01
C PHE A 269 2.54 27.80 9.96
N PRO A 270 3.53 28.29 10.75
CA PRO A 270 4.30 27.44 11.64
C PRO A 270 3.41 26.85 12.74
N GLY A 271 3.44 25.53 12.88
CA GLY A 271 2.71 24.81 13.94
C GLY A 271 1.20 24.61 13.72
N ILE A 272 0.62 25.13 12.62
CA ILE A 272 -0.82 24.97 12.34
C ILE A 272 -1.16 23.57 11.84
N PHE A 273 -0.24 22.95 11.10
CA PHE A 273 -0.48 21.65 10.49
C PHE A 273 0.76 20.77 10.44
N GLU A 274 0.51 19.47 10.40
CA GLU A 274 1.51 18.46 10.11
C GLU A 274 1.20 17.81 8.76
N ALA A 275 2.22 17.63 7.93
CA ALA A 275 2.11 16.87 6.69
C ALA A 275 3.33 15.98 6.50
N GLY A 276 3.10 14.83 5.85
CA GLY A 276 4.15 13.87 5.56
C GLY A 276 3.92 13.15 4.24
N MET A 277 4.86 12.28 3.87
CA MET A 277 4.76 11.43 2.69
C MET A 277 4.68 9.94 3.06
N GLY A 278 4.38 9.11 2.07
CA GLY A 278 4.48 7.66 2.16
C GLY A 278 3.36 7.00 2.97
N ALA A 279 3.52 5.69 3.19
CA ALA A 279 2.56 4.90 3.96
C ALA A 279 2.56 5.25 5.47
N GLU A 280 3.62 5.88 5.97
CA GLU A 280 3.70 6.39 7.34
C GLU A 280 2.65 7.48 7.59
N SER A 281 2.48 8.41 6.65
CA SER A 281 1.49 9.48 6.77
C SER A 281 0.07 8.92 6.64
N VAL A 282 -0.12 7.94 5.76
CA VAL A 282 -1.39 7.20 5.65
C VAL A 282 -1.70 6.48 6.96
N LEU A 283 -0.71 5.85 7.61
CA LEU A 283 -0.89 5.20 8.90
C LEU A 283 -1.31 6.20 9.98
N LYS A 284 -0.61 7.34 10.10
CA LYS A 284 -0.96 8.41 11.05
C LYS A 284 -2.41 8.90 10.87
N VAL A 285 -2.86 9.05 9.62
CA VAL A 285 -4.24 9.45 9.34
C VAL A 285 -5.26 8.37 9.71
N LEU A 286 -4.89 7.08 9.58
CA LEU A 286 -5.77 5.97 9.96
C LEU A 286 -5.80 5.71 11.47
N GLU A 287 -4.72 6.03 12.18
CA GLU A 287 -4.60 5.93 13.64
C GLU A 287 -5.24 7.12 14.36
N SER A 288 -5.29 8.29 13.72
CA SER A 288 -5.85 9.48 14.34
C SER A 288 -7.35 9.34 14.60
N GLU A 289 -7.81 9.89 15.74
CA GLU A 289 -9.22 9.86 16.16
C GLU A 289 -10.17 10.55 15.16
N HIS A 290 -9.63 11.30 14.20
CA HIS A 290 -10.40 11.97 13.15
C HIS A 290 -11.11 11.01 12.19
N ILE A 291 -10.67 9.75 12.07
CA ILE A 291 -11.39 8.70 11.32
C ILE A 291 -12.07 7.72 12.28
N SER A 292 -12.99 8.22 13.11
CA SER A 292 -13.90 7.31 13.81
C SER A 292 -14.87 6.70 12.79
N LEU A 293 -14.85 5.37 12.69
CA LEU A 293 -15.68 4.62 11.74
C LEU A 293 -17.18 4.87 11.97
N ASP A 294 -17.55 5.21 13.20
CA ASP A 294 -18.92 5.47 13.62
C ASP A 294 -19.40 6.84 13.11
N ASN A 295 -18.62 7.91 13.33
CA ASN A 295 -18.97 9.25 12.82
C ASN A 295 -18.94 9.26 11.29
N LEU A 296 -17.96 8.57 10.67
CA LEU A 296 -17.88 8.47 9.22
C LEU A 296 -19.07 7.71 8.62
N ARG A 297 -19.62 6.71 9.33
CA ARG A 297 -20.89 6.07 8.92
C ARG A 297 -22.01 7.09 8.87
N ASP A 298 -22.19 7.84 9.96
CA ASP A 298 -23.31 8.78 10.09
C ASP A 298 -23.25 9.89 9.04
N GLN A 299 -22.06 10.46 8.84
CA GLN A 299 -21.81 11.43 7.78
C GLN A 299 -22.12 10.87 6.39
N LEU A 300 -21.67 9.66 6.07
CA LEU A 300 -21.92 9.03 4.77
C LEU A 300 -23.39 8.65 4.57
N GLN A 301 -24.11 8.34 5.65
CA GLN A 301 -25.53 8.04 5.62
C GLN A 301 -26.36 9.30 5.36
N GLU A 302 -26.01 10.42 6.00
CA GLU A 302 -26.58 11.74 5.71
C GLU A 302 -26.26 12.21 4.28
N GLU A 303 -25.00 12.07 3.83
CA GLU A 303 -24.59 12.41 2.46
C GLU A 303 -25.37 11.58 1.42
N MET A 304 -25.65 10.31 1.72
CA MET A 304 -26.45 9.45 0.85
C MET A 304 -27.91 9.90 0.74
N GLN A 305 -28.48 10.49 1.80
CA GLN A 305 -29.86 11.00 1.80
C GLN A 305 -29.95 12.37 1.12
N SER A 306 -28.99 13.26 1.37
CA SER A 306 -28.99 14.63 0.84
C SER A 306 -28.59 14.73 -0.63
N THR A 307 -27.73 13.83 -1.10
CA THR A 307 -27.16 13.93 -2.46
C THR A 307 -27.72 12.90 -3.44
N SER A 308 -27.84 13.27 -4.72
CA SER A 308 -28.26 12.37 -5.80
C SER A 308 -27.12 12.10 -6.81
N GLY A 309 -27.32 11.14 -7.72
CA GLY A 309 -26.40 10.87 -8.83
C GLY A 309 -25.07 10.19 -8.45
N GLN A 310 -23.95 10.74 -8.94
CA GLN A 310 -22.61 10.14 -8.80
C GLN A 310 -22.06 10.22 -7.37
N LYS A 311 -22.33 11.33 -6.66
CA LYS A 311 -21.91 11.52 -5.26
C LYS A 311 -22.54 10.47 -4.36
N ARG A 312 -23.84 10.21 -4.51
CA ARG A 312 -24.55 9.12 -3.81
C ARG A 312 -23.92 7.74 -4.07
N LYS A 313 -23.55 7.43 -5.32
CA LYS A 313 -22.87 6.16 -5.66
C LYS A 313 -21.49 6.05 -5.00
N LYS A 314 -20.75 7.15 -4.84
CA LYS A 314 -19.47 7.19 -4.13
C LYS A 314 -19.70 6.93 -2.63
N ALA A 315 -20.63 7.65 -2.01
CA ALA A 315 -21.00 7.48 -0.60
C ALA A 315 -21.39 6.04 -0.28
N ILE A 316 -22.24 5.40 -1.09
CA ILE A 316 -22.62 3.98 -0.94
C ILE A 316 -21.41 3.04 -0.94
N LYS A 317 -20.46 3.26 -1.87
CA LYS A 317 -19.25 2.43 -1.97
C LYS A 317 -18.33 2.62 -0.77
N ARG A 318 -18.22 3.85 -0.25
CA ARG A 318 -17.44 4.17 0.96
C ARG A 318 -18.10 3.55 2.20
N LEU A 319 -19.40 3.76 2.37
CA LEU A 319 -20.19 3.24 3.49
C LEU A 319 -20.07 1.71 3.58
N ARG A 320 -20.11 0.99 2.45
CA ARG A 320 -19.90 -0.47 2.42
C ARG A 320 -18.55 -0.87 3.01
N VAL A 321 -17.47 -0.12 2.75
CA VAL A 321 -16.14 -0.42 3.30
C VAL A 321 -16.12 -0.13 4.80
N VAL A 322 -16.66 1.02 5.24
CA VAL A 322 -16.77 1.40 6.65
C VAL A 322 -17.55 0.37 7.46
N GLU A 323 -18.74 -0.04 6.98
CA GLU A 323 -19.53 -1.09 7.62
C GLU A 323 -18.78 -2.43 7.68
N SER A 324 -18.00 -2.77 6.66
CA SER A 324 -17.23 -4.02 6.64
C SER A 324 -16.19 -4.02 7.76
N PHE A 325 -15.52 -2.90 8.03
CA PHE A 325 -14.58 -2.78 9.15
C PHE A 325 -15.29 -2.85 10.50
N ARG A 326 -16.41 -2.14 10.67
CA ARG A 326 -17.21 -2.18 11.91
C ARG A 326 -17.71 -3.60 12.24
N LYS A 327 -18.31 -4.29 11.26
CA LYS A 327 -18.86 -5.64 11.44
C LYS A 327 -17.78 -6.68 11.73
N SER A 328 -16.59 -6.52 11.16
CA SER A 328 -15.50 -7.49 11.28
C SER A 328 -14.54 -7.24 12.45
N SER A 329 -14.71 -6.13 13.19
CA SER A 329 -13.79 -5.67 14.24
C SER A 329 -12.32 -5.54 13.79
N ASN A 330 -12.07 -5.49 12.47
CA ASN A 330 -10.75 -5.22 11.94
C ASN A 330 -10.47 -3.72 12.03
N LYS A 331 -9.22 -3.36 12.31
CA LYS A 331 -8.79 -1.96 12.26
C LYS A 331 -8.28 -1.59 10.86
N PRO A 332 -8.62 -0.40 10.33
CA PRO A 332 -8.13 0.08 9.03
C PRO A 332 -6.59 0.16 8.95
N GLU A 333 -5.94 0.48 10.06
CA GLU A 333 -4.47 0.59 10.19
C GLU A 333 -3.74 -0.71 9.77
N TRP A 334 -4.38 -1.89 9.90
CA TRP A 334 -3.78 -3.18 9.52
C TRP A 334 -3.61 -3.37 8.01
N MET A 335 -4.10 -2.44 7.19
CA MET A 335 -3.78 -2.38 5.76
C MET A 335 -2.36 -1.86 5.49
N VAL A 336 -1.73 -1.23 6.49
CA VAL A 336 -0.33 -0.80 6.47
C VAL A 336 0.49 -1.78 7.31
N LEU A 337 1.56 -2.30 6.73
CA LEU A 337 2.45 -3.28 7.34
C LEU A 337 3.62 -2.56 7.99
N THR A 338 3.78 -2.74 9.29
CA THR A 338 5.02 -2.45 10.03
C THR A 338 5.90 -3.71 10.16
N LYS A 339 5.26 -4.88 10.13
CA LYS A 339 5.93 -6.19 10.16
C LYS A 339 5.50 -7.01 8.95
N LEU A 340 6.46 -7.60 8.27
CA LEU A 340 6.23 -8.42 7.08
C LEU A 340 6.47 -9.90 7.41
N PRO A 341 5.46 -10.79 7.27
CA PRO A 341 5.65 -12.21 7.51
C PRO A 341 6.55 -12.84 6.45
N VAL A 342 7.39 -13.79 6.87
CA VAL A 342 8.27 -14.58 6.00
C VAL A 342 7.76 -16.02 5.97
N LEU A 343 7.46 -16.50 4.77
CA LEU A 343 6.98 -17.85 4.53
C LEU A 343 8.02 -18.92 4.99
N PRO A 344 7.57 -20.08 5.52
CA PRO A 344 8.47 -21.18 5.86
C PRO A 344 9.36 -21.62 4.68
N PRO A 345 10.64 -21.94 4.89
CA PRO A 345 11.62 -22.18 3.84
C PRO A 345 11.29 -23.37 2.94
N ASP A 346 10.64 -24.41 3.46
CA ASP A 346 10.28 -25.58 2.66
C ASP A 346 9.15 -25.28 1.65
N LEU A 347 8.41 -24.18 1.83
CA LEU A 347 7.45 -23.68 0.85
C LEU A 347 8.12 -22.81 -0.23
N ARG A 348 9.39 -22.43 -0.03
CA ARG A 348 10.25 -21.65 -0.94
C ARG A 348 11.65 -22.30 -1.06
N PRO A 349 11.74 -23.57 -1.50
CA PRO A 349 12.95 -24.36 -1.38
C PRO A 349 14.10 -23.81 -2.24
N MET A 350 15.32 -24.16 -1.81
CA MET A 350 16.55 -24.03 -2.57
C MET A 350 17.14 -25.43 -2.71
N VAL A 351 17.29 -25.90 -3.94
CA VAL A 351 17.69 -27.27 -4.26
C VAL A 351 18.97 -27.23 -5.07
N GLN A 352 19.92 -28.09 -4.70
CA GLN A 352 21.15 -28.28 -5.48
C GLN A 352 20.83 -29.18 -6.68
N LEU A 353 21.21 -28.73 -7.88
CA LEU A 353 21.14 -29.50 -9.10
C LEU A 353 22.43 -30.29 -9.32
N ASP A 354 22.34 -31.31 -10.16
CA ASP A 354 23.52 -32.04 -10.65
C ASP A 354 24.48 -31.04 -11.33
N GLY A 355 25.75 -31.06 -10.92
CA GLY A 355 26.75 -30.06 -11.33
C GLY A 355 26.95 -28.88 -10.38
N GLY A 356 26.40 -28.95 -9.16
CA GLY A 356 26.71 -28.00 -8.08
C GLY A 356 26.04 -26.64 -8.18
N ARG A 357 25.17 -26.44 -9.18
CA ARG A 357 24.32 -25.24 -9.32
C ARG A 357 23.15 -25.31 -8.34
N PHE A 358 22.58 -24.15 -8.01
CA PHE A 358 21.40 -24.07 -7.15
C PHE A 358 20.19 -23.57 -7.94
N ALA A 359 19.07 -24.24 -7.77
CA ALA A 359 17.75 -23.76 -8.16
C ALA A 359 17.06 -23.17 -6.93
N THR A 360 16.68 -21.89 -7.01
CA THR A 360 16.03 -21.15 -5.93
C THR A 360 14.62 -20.75 -6.34
N SER A 361 13.67 -20.78 -5.40
CA SER A 361 12.37 -20.14 -5.61
C SER A 361 12.51 -18.62 -5.76
N ASP A 362 11.81 -18.03 -6.73
CA ASP A 362 11.74 -16.57 -7.00
C ASP A 362 11.41 -15.75 -5.75
N LEU A 363 10.61 -16.30 -4.82
CA LEU A 363 10.27 -15.66 -3.56
C LEU A 363 11.50 -15.29 -2.74
N ASN A 364 12.55 -16.12 -2.77
CA ASN A 364 13.76 -15.86 -2.01
C ASN A 364 14.43 -14.58 -2.52
N ASP A 365 14.49 -14.35 -3.84
CA ASP A 365 15.06 -13.13 -4.40
C ASP A 365 14.22 -11.89 -4.07
N LEU A 366 12.89 -12.02 -4.05
CA LEU A 366 11.98 -10.96 -3.63
C LEU A 366 12.17 -10.61 -2.14
N TYR A 367 12.24 -11.60 -1.25
CA TYR A 367 12.55 -11.37 0.17
C TYR A 367 13.93 -10.74 0.36
N ARG A 368 14.96 -11.22 -0.36
CA ARG A 368 16.32 -10.65 -0.31
C ARG A 368 16.32 -9.17 -0.69
N ARG A 369 15.57 -8.78 -1.72
CA ARG A 369 15.43 -7.37 -2.10
C ARG A 369 14.82 -6.54 -0.98
N VAL A 370 13.73 -7.02 -0.36
CA VAL A 370 13.10 -6.34 0.79
C VAL A 370 14.09 -6.17 1.95
N ILE A 371 14.77 -7.25 2.36
CA ILE A 371 15.73 -7.21 3.49
C ILE A 371 16.89 -6.24 3.19
N ASN A 372 17.45 -6.29 1.98
CA ASN A 372 18.52 -5.38 1.58
C ASN A 372 18.10 -3.90 1.64
N ARG A 373 16.91 -3.58 1.13
CA ARG A 373 16.36 -2.21 1.18
C ARG A 373 16.06 -1.76 2.61
N ASN A 374 15.50 -2.66 3.42
CA ASN A 374 15.19 -2.39 4.81
C ASN A 374 16.46 -2.13 5.64
N ASN A 375 17.48 -2.97 5.49
CA ASN A 375 18.76 -2.80 6.18
C ASN A 375 19.51 -1.55 5.74
N ARG A 376 19.45 -1.23 4.44
CA ARG A 376 20.00 0.03 3.91
C ARG A 376 19.27 1.24 4.48
N LEU A 377 17.95 1.19 4.58
CA LEU A 377 17.15 2.25 5.20
C LEU A 377 17.50 2.43 6.67
N ARG A 378 17.60 1.35 7.47
CA ARG A 378 18.03 1.44 8.88
C ARG A 378 19.37 2.17 9.03
N ARG A 379 20.37 1.78 8.23
CA ARG A 379 21.69 2.44 8.23
C ARG A 379 21.62 3.92 7.83
N LEU A 380 20.80 4.28 6.85
CA LEU A 380 20.64 5.67 6.44
C LEU A 380 19.98 6.53 7.52
N VAL A 381 19.05 5.97 8.29
CA VAL A 381 18.43 6.64 9.44
C VAL A 381 19.44 6.81 10.57
N GLU A 382 20.23 5.77 10.88
CA GLU A 382 21.30 5.84 11.90
C GLU A 382 22.36 6.89 11.55
N LEU A 383 22.71 7.02 10.27
CA LEU A 383 23.67 8.02 9.78
C LEU A 383 23.05 9.43 9.59
N GLN A 384 21.77 9.62 9.93
CA GLN A 384 21.04 10.88 9.73
C GLN A 384 21.19 11.44 8.30
N ALA A 385 21.10 10.56 7.30
CA ALA A 385 21.23 10.96 5.90
C ALA A 385 20.12 11.97 5.50
N PRO A 386 20.39 12.86 4.52
CA PRO A 386 19.39 13.83 4.05
C PRO A 386 18.06 13.19 3.66
N GLU A 387 16.95 13.90 3.94
CA GLU A 387 15.59 13.37 3.75
C GLU A 387 15.33 12.86 2.33
N ILE A 388 15.91 13.49 1.29
CA ILE A 388 15.73 13.07 -0.10
C ILE A 388 16.21 11.62 -0.31
N ILE A 389 17.34 11.26 0.29
CA ILE A 389 17.91 9.91 0.18
C ILE A 389 17.03 8.92 0.95
N VAL A 390 16.60 9.29 2.16
CA VAL A 390 15.71 8.48 2.99
C VAL A 390 14.36 8.24 2.31
N ARG A 391 13.76 9.28 1.70
CA ARG A 391 12.51 9.19 0.94
C ARG A 391 12.63 8.24 -0.25
N ASN A 392 13.73 8.33 -1.00
CA ASN A 392 13.96 7.41 -2.11
C ASN A 392 14.12 5.97 -1.62
N GLU A 393 14.83 5.72 -0.52
CA GLU A 393 14.97 4.36 0.03
C GLU A 393 13.64 3.82 0.60
N LYS A 394 12.83 4.67 1.26
CA LYS A 394 11.46 4.32 1.68
C LYS A 394 10.57 3.97 0.47
N ARG A 395 10.65 4.73 -0.63
CA ARG A 395 9.96 4.42 -1.90
C ARG A 395 10.39 3.06 -2.46
N MET A 396 11.69 2.79 -2.49
CA MET A 396 12.24 1.52 -2.98
C MET A 396 11.86 0.33 -2.10
N LEU A 397 11.73 0.54 -0.78
CA LEU A 397 11.23 -0.46 0.16
C LEU A 397 9.76 -0.80 -0.13
N GLN A 398 8.91 0.22 -0.30
CA GLN A 398 7.51 0.03 -0.70
C GLN A 398 7.41 -0.78 -2.01
N GLU A 399 8.16 -0.40 -3.05
CA GLU A 399 8.17 -1.12 -4.34
C GLU A 399 8.67 -2.58 -4.20
N SER A 400 9.60 -2.84 -3.28
CA SER A 400 10.12 -4.20 -3.04
C SER A 400 9.08 -5.09 -2.36
N VAL A 401 8.32 -4.55 -1.40
CA VAL A 401 7.22 -5.28 -0.74
C VAL A 401 6.04 -5.47 -1.69
N ASP A 402 5.74 -4.48 -2.53
CA ASP A 402 4.75 -4.60 -3.59
C ASP A 402 5.09 -5.75 -4.54
N ALA A 403 6.35 -5.85 -4.97
CA ALA A 403 6.82 -6.91 -5.83
C ALA A 403 6.76 -8.30 -5.15
N LEU A 404 7.06 -8.37 -3.86
CA LEU A 404 6.92 -9.61 -3.08
C LEU A 404 5.46 -10.11 -3.05
N ILE A 405 4.51 -9.20 -2.81
CA ILE A 405 3.11 -9.54 -2.64
C ILE A 405 2.43 -9.77 -4.00
N ASP A 406 2.54 -8.84 -4.94
CA ASP A 406 1.84 -8.86 -6.25
C ASP A 406 2.71 -8.18 -7.34
N ASN A 407 3.69 -8.92 -7.85
CA ASN A 407 4.68 -8.42 -8.80
C ASN A 407 4.04 -7.99 -10.12
N GLY A 408 4.38 -6.81 -10.62
CA GLY A 408 3.88 -6.27 -11.89
C GLY A 408 2.46 -5.70 -11.82
N ARG A 409 1.86 -5.63 -10.63
CA ARG A 409 0.58 -4.92 -10.45
C ARG A 409 0.71 -3.40 -10.54
N ARG A 410 1.87 -2.86 -10.15
CA ARG A 410 2.25 -1.47 -10.33
C ARG A 410 3.56 -1.39 -11.12
N GLY A 411 3.56 -0.59 -12.17
CA GLY A 411 4.76 -0.31 -12.95
C GLY A 411 5.33 -1.55 -13.65
N ARG A 412 6.64 -1.53 -13.91
CA ARG A 412 7.35 -2.65 -14.54
C ARG A 412 7.57 -3.75 -13.52
N ALA A 413 7.28 -4.99 -13.91
CA ALA A 413 7.51 -6.13 -13.05
C ALA A 413 9.01 -6.33 -12.79
N VAL A 414 9.34 -6.77 -11.58
CA VAL A 414 10.70 -7.16 -11.24
C VAL A 414 11.05 -8.44 -11.99
N ALA A 415 12.08 -8.35 -12.83
CA ALA A 415 12.60 -9.48 -13.57
C ALA A 415 13.83 -10.09 -12.88
N GLY A 416 13.97 -11.41 -13.01
CA GLY A 416 15.14 -12.19 -12.63
C GLY A 416 16.12 -12.37 -13.79
N SER A 417 16.96 -13.40 -13.69
CA SER A 417 17.90 -13.77 -14.78
C SER A 417 17.14 -14.08 -16.08
N HIS A 418 17.71 -13.74 -17.24
CA HIS A 418 17.04 -13.92 -18.55
C HIS A 418 15.69 -13.20 -18.69
N ASN A 419 15.50 -12.07 -17.99
CA ASN A 419 14.31 -11.22 -18.09
C ASN A 419 12.97 -11.91 -17.76
N HIS A 420 13.00 -13.05 -17.06
CA HIS A 420 11.78 -13.70 -16.62
C HIS A 420 11.15 -12.91 -15.46
N LYS A 421 9.83 -12.75 -15.48
CA LYS A 421 9.10 -12.12 -14.37
C LYS A 421 9.15 -13.04 -13.14
N LEU A 422 9.67 -12.53 -12.02
CA LEU A 422 9.67 -13.25 -10.75
C LEU A 422 8.23 -13.49 -10.26
N LYS A 423 7.92 -14.71 -9.83
CA LYS A 423 6.60 -15.05 -9.27
C LYS A 423 6.45 -14.53 -7.85
N SER A 424 5.39 -13.75 -7.63
CA SER A 424 5.02 -13.19 -6.32
C SER A 424 4.15 -14.16 -5.49
N LEU A 425 3.88 -13.79 -4.23
CA LEU A 425 2.95 -14.53 -3.37
C LEU A 425 1.54 -14.65 -3.99
N SER A 426 1.05 -13.59 -4.62
CA SER A 426 -0.25 -13.59 -5.32
C SER A 426 -0.27 -14.54 -6.51
N ASP A 427 0.84 -14.61 -7.27
CA ASP A 427 0.96 -15.50 -8.43
C ASP A 427 0.94 -16.98 -8.03
N LEU A 428 1.39 -17.33 -6.82
CA LEU A 428 1.29 -18.69 -6.31
C LEU A 428 -0.16 -19.11 -6.00
N LEU A 429 -1.06 -18.15 -5.76
CA LEU A 429 -2.46 -18.43 -5.46
C LEU A 429 -3.32 -18.43 -6.73
N ARG A 430 -3.02 -17.57 -7.70
CA ARG A 430 -3.86 -17.32 -8.88
C ARG A 430 -3.45 -18.13 -10.11
N GLY A 431 -4.37 -18.22 -11.06
CA GLY A 431 -4.11 -18.82 -12.39
C GLY A 431 -4.22 -20.35 -12.43
N LYS A 432 -3.99 -20.93 -13.61
CA LYS A 432 -4.09 -22.38 -13.85
C LYS A 432 -3.05 -23.17 -13.06
N GLN A 433 -1.84 -22.62 -12.93
CA GLN A 433 -0.73 -23.18 -12.15
C GLN A 433 -0.73 -22.68 -10.69
N GLY A 434 -1.80 -22.01 -10.26
CA GLY A 434 -1.94 -21.54 -8.88
C GLY A 434 -2.36 -22.66 -7.94
N ARG A 435 -2.06 -22.50 -6.65
CA ARG A 435 -2.29 -23.49 -5.60
C ARG A 435 -3.74 -23.99 -5.55
N PHE A 436 -4.73 -23.10 -5.68
CA PHE A 436 -6.14 -23.51 -5.63
C PHE A 436 -6.50 -24.48 -6.76
N ARG A 437 -6.14 -24.17 -8.00
CA ARG A 437 -6.54 -24.98 -9.15
C ARG A 437 -5.68 -26.22 -9.34
N GLN A 438 -4.37 -26.10 -9.15
CA GLN A 438 -3.42 -27.18 -9.45
C GLN A 438 -3.20 -28.14 -8.28
N ASN A 439 -3.33 -27.67 -7.04
CA ASN A 439 -2.97 -28.46 -5.86
C ASN A 439 -4.13 -28.73 -4.92
N LEU A 440 -5.22 -27.95 -4.96
CA LEU A 440 -6.37 -28.17 -4.07
C LEU A 440 -7.53 -28.86 -4.80
N LEU A 441 -7.94 -28.37 -5.97
CA LEU A 441 -9.06 -28.94 -6.74
C LEU A 441 -8.72 -30.28 -7.42
N GLY A 442 -7.47 -30.44 -7.86
CA GLY A 442 -6.97 -31.68 -8.43
C GLY A 442 -5.61 -32.00 -7.85
N LYS A 443 -5.36 -33.25 -7.49
CA LYS A 443 -4.06 -33.71 -6.99
C LYS A 443 -3.64 -34.93 -7.78
N ARG A 444 -2.31 -35.13 -7.85
CA ARG A 444 -1.79 -36.44 -8.25
C ARG A 444 -2.15 -37.43 -7.15
N VAL A 445 -2.66 -38.58 -7.56
CA VAL A 445 -3.10 -39.64 -6.66
C VAL A 445 -2.22 -40.86 -6.86
N ASP A 446 -1.82 -41.47 -5.75
CA ASP A 446 -1.16 -42.77 -5.79
C ASP A 446 -2.17 -43.85 -6.22
N TYR A 447 -1.67 -45.03 -6.60
CA TYR A 447 -2.50 -46.14 -7.11
C TYR A 447 -3.35 -45.78 -8.34
N SER A 448 -2.76 -45.03 -9.28
CA SER A 448 -3.35 -44.70 -10.57
C SER A 448 -2.45 -45.15 -11.72
N GLY A 449 -3.05 -45.40 -12.88
CA GLY A 449 -2.36 -45.85 -14.09
C GLY A 449 -2.95 -45.23 -15.36
N ARG A 450 -2.19 -45.25 -16.45
CA ARG A 450 -2.66 -44.81 -17.77
C ARG A 450 -2.13 -45.75 -18.84
N SER A 451 -3.01 -46.18 -19.74
CA SER A 451 -2.67 -46.97 -20.93
C SER A 451 -3.59 -46.62 -22.09
N VAL A 452 -3.28 -47.13 -23.28
CA VAL A 452 -4.11 -46.99 -24.48
C VAL A 452 -5.29 -47.94 -24.39
N ILE A 453 -6.49 -47.46 -24.72
CA ILE A 453 -7.70 -48.29 -24.75
C ILE A 453 -7.83 -49.00 -26.11
N ILE A 454 -8.24 -50.26 -26.07
CA ILE A 454 -8.50 -51.11 -27.25
C ILE A 454 -9.89 -51.72 -27.06
N ALA A 455 -10.69 -51.83 -28.12
CA ALA A 455 -11.99 -52.48 -28.06
C ALA A 455 -11.84 -53.97 -27.74
N GLY A 456 -12.55 -54.46 -26.73
CA GLY A 456 -12.63 -55.88 -26.36
C GLY A 456 -14.06 -56.39 -26.49
N PRO A 457 -14.50 -56.81 -27.69
CA PRO A 457 -15.87 -57.28 -27.94
C PRO A 457 -16.32 -58.46 -27.05
N GLU A 458 -15.37 -59.23 -26.54
CA GLU A 458 -15.58 -60.39 -25.67
C GLU A 458 -15.91 -60.02 -24.20
N LEU A 459 -15.76 -58.75 -23.81
CA LEU A 459 -15.96 -58.29 -22.44
C LEU A 459 -17.43 -57.96 -22.15
N LYS A 460 -17.89 -58.28 -20.93
CA LYS A 460 -19.22 -57.85 -20.44
C LYS A 460 -19.21 -56.36 -20.09
N LEU A 461 -20.39 -55.73 -20.00
CA LEU A 461 -20.53 -54.29 -19.70
C LEU A 461 -19.83 -53.82 -18.40
N HIS A 462 -19.74 -54.70 -17.40
CA HIS A 462 -19.09 -54.41 -16.11
C HIS A 462 -17.60 -54.82 -16.08
N GLN A 463 -17.02 -55.23 -17.21
CA GLN A 463 -15.65 -55.74 -17.28
C GLN A 463 -14.76 -54.81 -18.10
N CYS A 464 -13.48 -54.76 -17.71
CA CYS A 464 -12.44 -54.11 -18.49
C CYS A 464 -11.16 -54.96 -18.49
N GLY A 465 -10.39 -54.86 -19.56
CA GLY A 465 -9.08 -55.51 -19.67
C GLY A 465 -7.97 -54.64 -19.06
N LEU A 466 -7.25 -55.17 -18.07
CA LEU A 466 -6.10 -54.50 -17.45
C LEU A 466 -4.80 -55.23 -17.81
N PRO A 467 -3.78 -54.55 -18.35
CA PRO A 467 -2.46 -55.16 -18.53
C PRO A 467 -1.92 -55.70 -17.20
N ARG A 468 -1.45 -56.95 -17.21
CA ARG A 468 -1.00 -57.65 -15.98
C ARG A 468 0.05 -56.86 -15.19
N LYS A 469 1.03 -56.26 -15.88
CA LYS A 469 2.06 -55.41 -15.25
C LYS A 469 1.48 -54.17 -14.57
N MET A 470 0.46 -53.55 -15.17
CA MET A 470 -0.21 -52.39 -14.58
C MET A 470 -1.01 -52.80 -13.34
N ALA A 471 -1.75 -53.90 -13.42
CA ALA A 471 -2.46 -54.45 -12.27
C ALA A 471 -1.50 -54.81 -11.13
N LEU A 472 -0.33 -55.37 -11.42
CA LEU A 472 0.66 -55.70 -10.39
C LEU A 472 1.13 -54.46 -9.61
N GLU A 473 1.41 -53.34 -10.28
CA GLU A 473 1.84 -52.11 -9.59
C GLU A 473 0.69 -51.43 -8.83
N LEU A 474 -0.52 -51.41 -9.40
CA LEU A 474 -1.71 -50.85 -8.72
C LEU A 474 -2.05 -51.62 -7.43
N PHE A 475 -2.00 -52.94 -7.48
CA PHE A 475 -2.37 -53.80 -6.35
C PHE A 475 -1.16 -54.30 -5.54
N LYS A 476 0.03 -53.71 -5.75
CA LYS A 476 1.29 -54.16 -5.16
C LYS A 476 1.25 -54.38 -3.65
N PRO A 477 0.66 -53.49 -2.82
CA PRO A 477 0.58 -53.72 -1.38
C PRO A 477 -0.23 -54.96 -1.00
N PHE A 478 -1.32 -55.24 -1.73
CA PHE A 478 -2.19 -56.39 -1.48
C PHE A 478 -1.53 -57.70 -1.91
N VAL A 479 -0.86 -57.71 -3.06
CA VAL A 479 -0.06 -58.85 -3.53
C VAL A 479 1.05 -59.16 -2.54
N MET A 480 1.77 -58.13 -2.07
CA MET A 480 2.83 -58.29 -1.07
C MET A 480 2.31 -58.88 0.25
N HIS A 481 1.15 -58.43 0.72
CA HIS A 481 0.53 -58.98 1.93
C HIS A 481 0.15 -60.47 1.75
N LYS A 482 -0.47 -60.81 0.62
CA LYS A 482 -0.93 -62.17 0.34
C LYS A 482 0.22 -63.16 0.09
N LEU A 483 1.33 -62.69 -0.50
CA LEU A 483 2.58 -63.44 -0.62
C LEU A 483 3.16 -63.85 0.75
N VAL A 484 3.04 -62.98 1.76
CA VAL A 484 3.48 -63.30 3.13
C VAL A 484 2.51 -64.28 3.79
N LEU A 485 1.19 -64.08 3.63
CA LEU A 485 0.17 -64.97 4.21
C LEU A 485 0.26 -66.41 3.70
N ARG A 486 0.57 -66.60 2.42
CA ARG A 486 0.75 -67.94 1.83
C ARG A 486 2.13 -68.55 2.06
N GLY A 487 3.02 -67.85 2.77
CA GLY A 487 4.37 -68.35 3.08
C GLY A 487 5.38 -68.28 1.93
N TYR A 488 5.02 -67.75 0.76
CA TYR A 488 5.97 -67.54 -0.34
C TYR A 488 7.05 -66.49 -0.01
N ALA A 489 6.78 -65.60 0.96
CA ALA A 489 7.72 -64.61 1.43
C ALA A 489 7.77 -64.57 2.96
N HIS A 490 8.97 -64.63 3.54
CA HIS A 490 9.15 -64.57 5.00
C HIS A 490 8.84 -63.18 5.61
N ASN A 491 8.98 -62.10 4.84
CA ASN A 491 8.71 -60.74 5.30
C ASN A 491 8.28 -59.82 4.15
N ILE A 492 7.72 -58.66 4.50
CA ILE A 492 7.21 -57.68 3.52
C ILE A 492 8.29 -57.15 2.57
N ARG A 493 9.55 -57.06 3.02
CA ARG A 493 10.68 -56.62 2.18
C ARG A 493 11.03 -57.67 1.14
N SER A 494 11.01 -58.94 1.51
CA SER A 494 11.19 -60.08 0.59
C SER A 494 10.05 -60.15 -0.40
N ALA A 495 8.81 -59.99 0.08
CA ALA A 495 7.62 -59.93 -0.78
C ALA A 495 7.71 -58.80 -1.81
N LYS A 496 8.21 -57.61 -1.41
CA LYS A 496 8.46 -56.49 -2.35
C LYS A 496 9.46 -56.89 -3.46
N ARG A 497 10.59 -57.50 -3.09
CA ARG A 497 11.59 -57.96 -4.08
C ARG A 497 11.03 -59.04 -5.01
N LEU A 498 10.22 -59.96 -4.48
CA LEU A 498 9.57 -61.00 -5.27
C LEU A 498 8.57 -60.42 -6.27
N ALA A 499 7.77 -59.44 -5.84
CA ALA A 499 6.85 -58.71 -6.71
C ALA A 499 7.59 -57.95 -7.83
N GLU A 500 8.73 -57.31 -7.53
CA GLU A 500 9.54 -56.59 -8.53
C GLU A 500 10.23 -57.52 -9.54
N ARG A 501 10.50 -58.77 -9.16
CA ARG A 501 11.14 -59.78 -10.04
C ARG A 501 10.17 -60.52 -10.96
N ASN A 502 8.86 -60.22 -10.92
CA ASN A 502 7.84 -60.80 -11.80
C ASN A 502 7.81 -62.34 -11.86
N ARG A 503 8.03 -63.03 -10.73
CA ARG A 503 7.97 -64.49 -10.69
C ARG A 503 6.55 -65.03 -10.95
N SER A 504 6.45 -66.30 -11.34
CA SER A 504 5.20 -66.96 -11.72
C SER A 504 4.13 -66.94 -10.61
N GLU A 505 4.53 -67.15 -9.35
CA GLU A 505 3.64 -67.24 -8.19
C GLU A 505 2.93 -65.90 -7.90
N VAL A 506 3.54 -64.78 -8.32
CA VAL A 506 2.98 -63.43 -8.17
C VAL A 506 1.73 -63.26 -9.04
N TRP A 507 1.69 -63.90 -10.22
CA TRP A 507 0.57 -63.77 -11.16
C TRP A 507 -0.68 -64.50 -10.70
N GLU A 508 -0.52 -65.65 -10.05
CA GLU A 508 -1.62 -66.41 -9.46
C GLU A 508 -2.27 -65.60 -8.33
N ILE A 509 -1.46 -65.07 -7.42
CA ILE A 509 -1.91 -64.24 -6.31
C ILE A 509 -2.57 -62.95 -6.82
N LEU A 510 -2.01 -62.34 -7.86
CA LEU A 510 -2.60 -61.16 -8.48
C LEU A 510 -4.01 -61.46 -9.03
N GLY A 511 -4.17 -62.59 -9.73
CA GLY A 511 -5.46 -63.03 -10.24
C GLY A 511 -6.52 -63.16 -9.14
N GLU A 512 -6.13 -63.65 -7.97
CA GLU A 512 -7.04 -63.73 -6.82
C GLU A 512 -7.34 -62.37 -6.18
N VAL A 513 -6.35 -61.46 -6.11
CA VAL A 513 -6.54 -60.14 -5.49
C VAL A 513 -7.49 -59.27 -6.30
N VAL A 514 -7.49 -59.41 -7.63
CA VAL A 514 -8.27 -58.55 -8.54
C VAL A 514 -9.75 -58.97 -8.63
N LYS A 515 -10.11 -60.23 -8.32
CA LYS A 515 -11.47 -60.78 -8.55
C LYS A 515 -12.62 -59.95 -7.98
N ASP A 516 -12.49 -59.45 -6.75
CA ASP A 516 -13.59 -58.76 -6.04
C ASP A 516 -13.33 -57.25 -5.88
N ARG A 517 -12.44 -56.68 -6.71
CA ARG A 517 -11.97 -55.30 -6.52
C ARG A 517 -12.18 -54.48 -7.78
N PRO A 518 -13.21 -53.63 -7.83
CA PRO A 518 -13.43 -52.75 -8.97
C PRO A 518 -12.29 -51.72 -9.08
N VAL A 519 -12.05 -51.27 -10.31
CA VAL A 519 -11.13 -50.18 -10.64
C VAL A 519 -11.92 -49.03 -11.28
N LEU A 520 -11.37 -47.82 -11.21
CA LEU A 520 -11.85 -46.63 -11.92
C LEU A 520 -10.79 -46.12 -12.88
#